data_AF-A0A966YG20-F1
#
_entry.id   AF-A0A966YG20-F1
#
_cell.length_a   1.000
_cell.length_b   1.000
_cell.length_c   1.000
_cell.angle_alpha   90.00
_cell.angle_beta   90.00
_cell.angle_gamma   90.00
#
_symmetry.space_group_name_H-M   'P 1'
#
loop_
_entity.id
_entity.type
_entity.pdbx_description
1 polymer ?
#
loop_
_entity_poly.entity_id
_entity_poly.type
_entity_poly.pdbx_seq_one_letter_code
_entity_poly.pdbx_strand_id
1 'polypeptide(L)'
;MARWLPHVEAIDPVIAAVRRAHGELPLAVVTGGYQAVCRQILERLGLLDCFDTIVASEDTARHKPDPDPFLEAARRLGVRPEGCLVWEDSDLGIEAARRAGMAWIDVRAFHLPQRLTGKNPVGDVGRQG
;
A
#
# COMPACT_ATOMS: atom_id res chain seq x y z
N MET A 1 12.52 -17.69 -5.64
CA MET A 1 11.54 -16.78 -5.01
C MET A 1 12.20 -16.05 -3.85
N ALA A 2 11.82 -14.81 -3.56
CA ALA A 2 12.46 -14.01 -2.52
C ALA A 2 12.29 -14.65 -1.12
N ARG A 3 13.37 -14.74 -0.34
CA ARG A 3 13.43 -15.44 0.96
C ARG A 3 12.44 -14.91 2.01
N TRP A 4 12.03 -13.64 1.89
CA TRP A 4 11.12 -12.98 2.82
C TRP A 4 9.63 -13.20 2.48
N LEU A 5 9.30 -13.57 1.23
CA LEU A 5 7.92 -13.69 0.77
C LEU A 5 7.05 -14.64 1.63
N PRO A 6 7.57 -15.78 2.16
CA PRO A 6 6.86 -16.63 3.11
C PRO A 6 6.38 -15.96 4.40
N HIS A 7 6.99 -14.84 4.78
CA HIS A 7 6.74 -14.13 6.04
C HIS A 7 5.87 -12.89 5.84
N VAL A 8 5.36 -12.67 4.62
CA VAL A 8 4.39 -11.60 4.36
C VAL A 8 3.06 -11.99 5.01
N GLU A 9 2.65 -11.17 5.96
CA GLU A 9 1.35 -11.24 6.62
C GLU A 9 0.45 -10.13 6.10
N ALA A 10 -0.82 -10.46 5.94
CA ALA A 10 -1.82 -9.48 5.56
C ALA A 10 -2.38 -8.78 6.80
N ILE A 11 -2.82 -7.53 6.63
CA ILE A 11 -3.53 -6.80 7.66
C ILE A 11 -5.03 -7.06 7.47
N ASP A 12 -5.62 -7.91 8.31
CA ASP A 12 -6.99 -8.40 8.13
C ASP A 12 -8.04 -7.30 7.88
N PRO A 13 -8.05 -6.18 8.63
CA PRO A 13 -8.95 -5.05 8.33
C PRO A 13 -8.80 -4.47 6.92
N VAL A 14 -7.57 -4.39 6.41
CA VAL A 14 -7.27 -3.87 5.06
C VAL A 14 -7.79 -4.87 4.01
N ILE A 15 -7.54 -6.16 4.21
CA ILE A 15 -8.02 -7.20 3.29
C ILE A 15 -9.54 -7.24 3.24
N ALA A 16 -10.20 -7.12 4.40
CA ALA A 16 -11.65 -7.06 4.48
C ALA A 16 -12.20 -5.84 3.70
N ALA A 17 -11.55 -4.69 3.81
CA ALA A 17 -11.91 -3.49 3.05
C ALA A 17 -11.74 -3.68 1.53
N VAL A 18 -10.59 -4.23 1.10
CA VAL A 18 -10.32 -4.55 -0.32
C VAL A 18 -11.37 -5.50 -0.87
N ARG A 19 -11.66 -6.60 -0.18
CA ARG A 19 -12.64 -7.60 -0.62
C ARG A 19 -14.06 -7.05 -0.70
N ARG A 20 -14.43 -6.13 0.18
CA ARG A 20 -15.76 -5.49 0.16
C ARG A 20 -15.89 -4.48 -0.97
N ALA A 21 -14.80 -3.79 -1.31
CA ALA A 21 -14.79 -2.79 -2.37
C ALA A 21 -14.61 -3.40 -3.77
N HIS A 22 -13.98 -4.57 -3.88
CA HIS A 22 -13.74 -5.24 -5.15
C HIS A 22 -15.06 -5.53 -5.90
N GLY A 23 -15.16 -5.04 -7.13
CA GLY A 23 -16.35 -5.11 -7.97
C GLY A 23 -17.38 -3.99 -7.75
N GLU A 24 -17.24 -3.21 -6.68
CA GLU A 24 -18.13 -2.09 -6.32
C GLU A 24 -17.45 -0.72 -6.50
N LEU A 25 -16.13 -0.65 -6.27
CA LEU A 25 -15.32 0.57 -6.36
C LEU A 25 -14.02 0.29 -7.12
N PRO A 26 -13.49 1.28 -7.88
CA PRO A 26 -12.15 1.18 -8.45
C PRO A 26 -11.09 1.12 -7.35
N LEU A 27 -10.11 0.22 -7.48
CA LEU A 27 -9.08 -0.04 -6.49
C LEU A 27 -7.68 0.10 -7.09
N ALA A 28 -6.79 0.78 -6.36
CA ALA A 28 -5.38 0.91 -6.71
C ALA A 28 -4.46 0.54 -5.54
N VAL A 29 -3.27 0.05 -5.86
CA VAL A 29 -2.13 0.02 -4.93
C VAL A 29 -1.17 1.14 -5.29
N VAL A 30 -0.74 1.90 -4.29
CA VAL A 30 0.33 2.91 -4.44
C VAL A 30 1.49 2.54 -3.52
N THR A 31 2.61 2.13 -4.10
CA THR A 31 3.77 1.63 -3.35
C THR A 31 5.05 2.38 -3.71
N GLY A 32 5.93 2.54 -2.73
CA GLY A 32 7.30 3.01 -2.96
C GLY A 32 8.27 1.91 -3.42
N GLY A 33 7.79 0.66 -3.52
CA GLY A 33 8.57 -0.46 -4.04
C GLY A 33 8.39 -0.67 -5.54
N TYR A 34 9.13 -1.65 -6.08
CA TYR A 34 9.08 -2.03 -7.48
C TYR A 34 7.78 -2.77 -7.85
N GLN A 35 7.31 -2.57 -9.08
CA GLN A 35 6.07 -3.19 -9.57
C GLN A 35 6.10 -4.71 -9.46
N ALA A 36 7.21 -5.34 -9.86
CA ALA A 36 7.37 -6.79 -9.83
C ALA A 36 7.24 -7.38 -8.42
N VAL A 37 7.73 -6.66 -7.41
CA VAL A 37 7.65 -7.09 -6.00
C VAL A 37 6.22 -6.99 -5.47
N CYS A 38 5.55 -5.88 -5.78
CA CYS A 38 4.15 -5.66 -5.40
C CYS A 38 3.25 -6.77 -5.97
N ARG A 39 3.39 -7.08 -7.26
CA ARG A 39 2.60 -8.14 -7.91
C ARG A 39 2.81 -9.50 -7.25
N GLN A 40 4.06 -9.89 -6.96
CA GLN A 40 4.35 -11.15 -6.27
C GLN A 40 3.69 -11.25 -4.88
N ILE A 41 3.66 -10.14 -4.14
CA ILE A 41 2.97 -10.09 -2.84
C ILE A 41 1.46 -10.28 -3.03
N LEU A 42 0.86 -9.52 -3.95
CA LEU A 42 -0.58 -9.57 -4.20
C LEU A 42 -1.03 -10.93 -4.75
N GLU A 43 -0.25 -11.55 -5.64
CA GLU A 43 -0.50 -12.90 -6.16
C GLU A 43 -0.51 -13.93 -5.03
N ARG A 44 0.50 -13.89 -4.16
CA ARG A 44 0.57 -14.77 -2.98
C ARG A 44 -0.63 -14.59 -2.06
N LEU A 45 -1.08 -13.36 -1.86
CA LEU A 45 -2.23 -13.06 -1.02
C LEU A 45 -3.58 -13.33 -1.71
N GLY A 46 -3.59 -13.67 -3.00
CA GLY A 46 -4.80 -13.87 -3.79
C GLY A 46 -5.61 -12.58 -3.99
N LEU A 47 -4.91 -11.44 -4.12
CA LEU A 47 -5.50 -10.10 -4.21
C LEU A 47 -5.15 -9.36 -5.50
N LEU A 48 -4.27 -9.92 -6.34
CA LEU A 48 -3.80 -9.19 -7.54
C LEU A 48 -4.97 -8.75 -8.42
N ASP A 49 -5.95 -9.63 -8.62
CA ASP A 49 -7.12 -9.37 -9.45
C ASP A 49 -8.12 -8.39 -8.82
N CYS A 50 -7.93 -8.02 -7.54
CA CYS A 50 -8.78 -7.04 -6.89
C CYS A 50 -8.46 -5.59 -7.28
N PHE A 51 -7.29 -5.32 -7.85
CA PHE A 51 -6.82 -3.96 -8.12
C PHE A 51 -6.79 -3.68 -9.62
N ASP A 52 -7.47 -2.61 -10.04
CA ASP A 52 -7.49 -2.14 -11.42
C ASP A 52 -6.13 -1.59 -11.86
N THR A 53 -5.35 -1.07 -10.90
CA THR A 53 -4.02 -0.53 -11.19
C THR A 53 -3.06 -0.62 -10.01
N ILE A 54 -1.77 -0.67 -10.34
CA ILE A 54 -0.66 -0.55 -9.39
C ILE A 54 0.19 0.63 -9.86
N VAL A 55 0.45 1.57 -8.96
CA VAL A 55 1.42 2.64 -9.12
C VAL A 55 2.61 2.33 -8.21
N ALA A 56 3.72 1.97 -8.83
CA ALA A 56 4.97 1.61 -8.20
C ALA A 56 6.00 2.75 -8.29
N SER A 57 7.17 2.54 -7.71
CA SER A 57 8.26 3.53 -7.72
C SER A 57 8.63 4.01 -9.12
N GLU A 58 8.57 3.14 -10.12
CA GLU A 58 8.98 3.40 -11.49
C GLU A 58 7.95 4.24 -12.28
N ASP A 59 6.74 4.40 -11.76
CA ASP A 59 5.62 5.05 -12.46
C ASP A 59 5.61 6.57 -12.33
N THR A 60 6.41 7.14 -11.42
CA THR A 60 6.39 8.57 -11.11
C THR A 60 7.80 9.11 -10.89
N ALA A 61 8.07 10.31 -11.41
CA ALA A 61 9.38 10.97 -11.24
C ALA A 61 9.64 11.43 -9.79
N ARG A 62 8.58 11.77 -9.06
CA ARG A 62 8.62 12.18 -7.65
C ARG A 62 7.92 11.15 -6.79
N HIS A 63 8.50 10.86 -5.63
CA HIS A 63 8.00 9.85 -4.71
C HIS A 63 7.44 10.50 -3.43
N LYS A 64 6.69 9.72 -2.65
CA LYS A 64 6.20 10.11 -1.32
C LYS A 64 7.35 10.78 -0.53
N PRO A 65 7.18 12.01 -0.02
CA PRO A 65 5.92 12.68 0.32
C PRO A 65 5.31 13.54 -0.78
N ASP A 66 5.85 13.56 -2.00
CA ASP A 66 5.19 14.23 -3.12
C ASP A 66 3.89 13.49 -3.51
N PRO A 67 2.85 14.22 -3.94
CA PRO A 67 1.53 13.65 -4.20
C PRO A 67 1.45 12.83 -5.49
N ASP A 68 2.47 12.93 -6.36
CA ASP A 68 2.50 12.37 -7.72
C ASP A 68 2.04 10.91 -7.78
N PRO A 69 2.48 9.96 -6.90
CA PRO A 69 2.02 8.57 -6.96
C PRO A 69 0.52 8.39 -6.71
N PHE A 70 -0.07 9.20 -5.83
CA PHE A 70 -1.51 9.15 -5.56
C PHE A 70 -2.32 9.80 -6.67
N LEU A 71 -1.86 10.94 -7.20
CA LEU A 71 -2.49 11.60 -8.34
C LEU A 71 -2.45 10.71 -9.59
N GLU A 72 -1.34 10.00 -9.81
CA GLU A 72 -1.23 9.04 -10.91
C GLU A 72 -2.21 7.88 -10.73
N ALA A 73 -2.40 7.37 -9.51
CA ALA A 73 -3.41 6.34 -9.25
C ALA A 73 -4.82 6.83 -9.55
N ALA A 74 -5.20 8.02 -9.06
CA ALA A 74 -6.51 8.60 -9.35
C ALA A 74 -6.73 8.81 -10.87
N ARG A 75 -5.69 9.27 -11.58
CA ARG A 75 -5.71 9.42 -13.04
C ARG A 75 -5.94 8.08 -13.75
N ARG A 76 -5.24 7.02 -13.36
CA ARG A 76 -5.40 5.66 -13.93
C ARG A 76 -6.78 5.08 -13.64
N LEU A 77 -7.34 5.34 -12.45
CA LEU A 77 -8.69 4.93 -12.06
C LEU A 77 -9.80 5.79 -12.70
N GLY A 78 -9.47 6.95 -13.29
CA GLY A 78 -10.47 7.87 -13.85
C GLY A 78 -11.34 8.56 -12.79
N VAL A 79 -10.85 8.71 -11.56
CA VAL A 79 -11.57 9.32 -10.44
C VAL A 79 -10.95 10.65 -10.01
N ARG A 80 -11.71 11.48 -9.30
CA ARG A 80 -11.19 12.71 -8.70
C ARG A 80 -10.47 12.40 -7.38
N PRO A 81 -9.35 13.07 -7.05
CA PRO A 81 -8.63 12.82 -5.81
C PRO A 81 -9.47 12.96 -4.54
N GLU A 82 -10.41 13.91 -4.51
CA GLU A 82 -11.27 14.15 -3.34
C GLU A 82 -12.27 13.00 -3.10
N GLY A 83 -12.47 12.12 -4.09
CA GLY A 83 -13.26 10.91 -3.98
C GLY A 83 -12.47 9.68 -3.51
N CYS A 84 -11.16 9.82 -3.26
CA CYS A 84 -10.29 8.72 -2.85
C CYS A 84 -10.13 8.63 -1.33
N LEU A 85 -10.08 7.40 -0.83
CA LEU A 85 -9.71 7.07 0.54
C LEU A 85 -8.44 6.20 0.55
N VAL A 86 -7.36 6.73 1.13
CA VAL A 86 -6.06 6.05 1.20
C VAL A 86 -5.91 5.33 2.54
N TRP A 87 -5.47 4.08 2.51
CA TRP A 87 -5.03 3.34 3.71
C TRP A 87 -3.51 3.33 3.71
N GLU A 88 -2.88 3.95 4.71
CA GLU A 88 -1.44 4.18 4.74
C GLU A 88 -0.82 3.91 6.11
N ASP A 89 0.43 3.48 6.12
CA ASP A 89 1.20 3.10 7.32
C ASP A 89 2.50 3.91 7.48
N SER A 90 2.71 4.93 6.63
CA SER A 90 3.92 5.73 6.63
C SER A 90 3.65 7.23 6.69
N ASP A 91 4.48 7.99 7.41
CA ASP A 91 4.33 9.45 7.49
C ASP A 91 4.50 10.11 6.12
N LEU A 92 5.43 9.59 5.30
CA LEU A 92 5.62 10.07 3.92
C LEU A 92 4.38 9.79 3.05
N GLY A 93 3.75 8.62 3.20
CA GLY A 93 2.55 8.27 2.46
C GLY A 93 1.33 9.07 2.88
N ILE A 94 1.13 9.27 4.18
CA ILE A 94 0.06 10.13 4.72
C ILE A 94 0.23 11.56 4.22
N GLU A 95 1.45 12.10 4.27
CA GLU A 95 1.72 13.45 3.76
C GLU A 95 1.47 13.57 2.25
N ALA A 96 1.85 12.56 1.47
CA ALA A 96 1.57 12.52 0.04
C ALA A 96 0.06 12.45 -0.27
N ALA A 97 -0.70 11.63 0.47
CA ALA A 97 -2.17 11.56 0.34
C ALA A 97 -2.82 12.91 0.69
N ARG A 98 -2.36 13.54 1.78
CA ARG A 98 -2.81 14.88 2.20
C ARG A 98 -2.53 15.93 1.12
N ARG A 99 -1.34 15.95 0.54
CA ARG A 99 -0.97 16.87 -0.55
C ARG A 99 -1.74 16.61 -1.84
N ALA A 100 -2.16 15.36 -2.07
CA ALA A 100 -2.99 14.99 -3.21
C ALA A 100 -4.48 15.38 -3.02
N GLY A 101 -4.87 15.90 -1.85
CA GLY A 101 -6.26 16.24 -1.55
C GLY A 101 -7.15 15.02 -1.27
N MET A 102 -6.57 13.88 -0.90
CA MET A 102 -7.29 12.64 -0.62
C MET A 102 -7.58 12.47 0.87
N ALA A 103 -8.70 11.81 1.20
CA ALA A 103 -8.94 11.33 2.55
C ALA A 103 -7.98 10.16 2.86
N TRP A 104 -7.63 9.96 4.13
CA TRP A 104 -6.71 8.91 4.53
C TRP A 104 -7.05 8.30 5.90
N ILE A 105 -6.66 7.05 6.09
CA ILE A 105 -6.70 6.30 7.34
C ILE A 105 -5.27 5.85 7.65
N ASP A 106 -4.77 6.23 8.83
CA ASP A 106 -3.52 5.70 9.35
C ASP A 106 -3.76 4.32 9.96
N VAL A 107 -3.27 3.28 9.28
CA VAL A 107 -3.49 1.89 9.70
C VAL A 107 -2.65 1.52 10.93
N ARG A 108 -1.64 2.33 11.29
CA ARG A 108 -0.83 2.12 12.50
C ARG A 108 -1.64 2.24 13.78
N ALA A 109 -2.79 2.91 13.74
CA ALA A 109 -3.74 2.94 14.84
C ALA A 109 -4.31 1.56 15.19
N PHE A 110 -4.25 0.59 14.26
CA PHE A 110 -4.82 -0.74 14.41
C PHE A 110 -3.83 -1.88 14.13
N HIS A 111 -2.68 -1.60 13.53
CA HIS A 111 -1.64 -2.58 13.22
C HIS A 111 -0.25 -1.93 13.10
N LEU A 112 0.72 -2.35 13.92
CA LEU A 112 2.10 -1.88 13.80
C LEU A 112 2.87 -2.71 12.76
N PRO A 113 3.33 -2.10 11.65
CA PRO A 113 3.95 -2.85 10.55
C PRO A 113 5.30 -3.45 10.97
N GLN A 114 5.52 -4.72 10.63
CA GLN A 114 6.84 -5.34 10.68
C GLN A 114 7.54 -5.20 9.34
N ARG A 115 8.65 -4.44 9.31
CA ARG A 115 9.44 -4.28 8.09
C ARG A 115 10.27 -5.53 7.83
N LEU A 116 9.87 -6.31 6.83
CA LEU A 116 10.67 -7.42 6.32
C LEU A 116 11.86 -6.86 5.54
N THR A 117 13.07 -7.07 6.05
CA THR A 117 14.32 -6.76 5.34
C THR A 117 15.03 -8.05 5.02
N GLY A 118 15.90 -8.03 3.99
CA GLY A 118 16.74 -9.20 3.66
C GLY A 118 17.64 -9.70 4.81
N LYS A 119 17.71 -8.97 5.93
CA LYS A 119 18.50 -9.27 7.11
C LYS A 119 17.70 -9.80 8.32
N ASN A 120 16.37 -9.85 8.32
CA ASN A 120 15.62 -10.27 9.51
C ASN A 120 14.38 -11.12 9.18
N PRO A 121 14.37 -12.45 9.46
CA PRO A 121 13.20 -13.28 9.23
C PRO A 121 12.17 -13.30 10.38
N VAL A 122 12.52 -12.92 11.62
CA VAL A 122 11.59 -12.96 12.78
C VAL A 122 12.00 -11.87 13.78
N GLY A 123 11.02 -11.18 14.35
CA GLY A 123 11.18 -9.96 15.16
C GLY A 123 12.13 -10.06 16.36
N ASP A 124 12.91 -8.99 16.54
CA ASP A 124 13.49 -8.65 17.83
C ASP A 124 12.42 -7.90 18.62
N VAL A 125 11.61 -8.63 19.40
CA VAL A 125 10.78 -8.05 20.45
C VAL A 125 11.71 -7.68 21.59
N GLY A 126 12.45 -6.59 21.40
CA GLY A 126 13.19 -5.93 22.46
C GLY A 126 12.20 -5.29 23.42
N ARG A 127 11.92 -5.96 24.53
CA ARG A 127 11.35 -5.33 25.73
C ARG A 127 12.25 -4.14 26.08
N GLN A 128 11.71 -2.92 26.03
CA GLN A 128 12.34 -1.78 26.71
C GLN A 128 12.07 -1.94 28.20
N GLY A 129 13.15 -1.98 28.98
CA GLY A 129 13.13 -1.63 30.39
C GLY A 129 13.17 -0.13 30.60
#